data_AF-A0A6J6DX24-F1
#
_entry.id   AF-A0A6J6DX24-F1
#
_cell.length_a   1.000
_cell.length_b   1.000
_cell.length_c   1.000
_cell.angle_alpha   90.00
_cell.angle_beta   90.00
_cell.angle_gamma   90.00
#
_symmetry.space_group_name_H-M   'P 1'
#
loop_
_entity.id
_entity.type
_entity.pdbx_description
1 polymer ?
#
loop_
_entity_poly.entity_id
_entity_poly.type
_entity_poly.pdbx_seq_one_letter_code
_entity_poly.pdbx_strand_id
1 'polypeptide(L)'
;MKRTLAVFLGFILLTGLNTQFLHAAVKAGATCSKANAKQTYLGKKYICSKAGNKLKWKLVNNSAKVPTPPKVDDFTTPPVVETAEPVDSTPDPVVSNQSAYISSSECKLAYTSPDPDQYLGFPRGSRYPTSLGERKSIVLFVDFGDKEAEPRAIEVWKNKQIPVAENVFSSLSYGKYKIKFDINEKIYRLAGSYKDYTRNEYVNVAGSTPALGLEYAKFVSEAVKIADLDVDFSKYDFVNVVTPTFSPKAEGGASGGGGFSVDGKSSFLATVGPIDEYLDDANKDNWLTHEVGHILGLTHVYNYYAGTLGGWDFMGNSFGFNELHGWQRWFLGWIDDSQVLCIDGTAQKETVQLISPLNDVSNGVKSTIVKLSPTTALIVEVVRSSATTKLSAANEGVLVYKIDTKISGGRGSLSIVSNPTKIQALNGGRPAIIGTMALGESIQADGFTIKVLKNTKGGDYISISKG
;
A
#
# COMPACT_ATOMS: atom_id res chain seq x y z
N MET A 1 -52.54 58.92 -21.04
CA MET A 1 -52.52 57.86 -22.08
C MET A 1 -51.94 56.58 -21.47
N LYS A 2 -52.64 55.45 -21.69
CA LYS A 2 -52.28 54.03 -21.40
C LYS A 2 -52.26 53.63 -19.90
N ARG A 3 -53.34 53.06 -19.31
CA ARG A 3 -53.94 51.69 -19.43
C ARG A 3 -53.01 50.57 -18.90
N THR A 4 -53.19 50.13 -17.64
CA THR A 4 -53.87 48.88 -17.16
C THR A 4 -53.17 47.57 -17.53
N LEU A 5 -52.75 46.75 -16.55
CA LEU A 5 -53.53 45.68 -15.90
C LEU A 5 -52.55 44.81 -15.06
N ALA A 6 -52.81 44.65 -13.76
CA ALA A 6 -52.06 43.73 -12.91
C ALA A 6 -52.67 42.32 -13.03
N VAL A 7 -51.86 41.35 -13.45
CA VAL A 7 -52.22 39.94 -13.50
C VAL A 7 -51.58 39.24 -12.31
N PHE A 8 -52.41 38.79 -11.36
CA PHE A 8 -52.04 37.82 -10.35
C PHE A 8 -52.03 36.42 -10.99
N LEU A 9 -50.84 35.83 -11.18
CA LEU A 9 -50.71 34.40 -11.43
C LEU A 9 -50.32 33.72 -10.12
N GLY A 10 -51.24 32.92 -9.58
CA GLY A 10 -51.00 32.06 -8.43
C GLY A 10 -50.03 30.93 -8.80
N PHE A 11 -48.90 30.87 -8.12
CA PHE A 11 -48.00 29.73 -8.15
C PHE A 11 -48.50 28.70 -7.13
N ILE A 12 -49.16 27.65 -7.61
CA ILE A 12 -49.52 26.47 -6.83
C ILE A 12 -48.21 25.72 -6.53
N LEU A 13 -47.80 25.76 -5.27
CA LEU A 13 -46.68 25.00 -4.74
C LEU A 13 -47.11 23.51 -4.67
N LEU A 14 -46.78 22.72 -5.70
CA LEU A 14 -46.87 21.26 -5.61
C LEU A 14 -45.79 20.77 -4.62
N THR A 15 -46.18 20.62 -3.36
CA THR A 15 -45.42 19.82 -2.40
C THR A 15 -45.41 18.38 -2.87
N GLY A 16 -44.30 17.94 -3.45
CA GLY A 16 -44.04 16.53 -3.68
C GLY A 16 -44.04 15.80 -2.33
N LEU A 17 -45.13 15.10 -2.04
CA LEU A 17 -45.15 14.07 -1.02
C LEU A 17 -44.15 13.00 -1.44
N ASN A 18 -42.94 13.05 -0.86
CA ASN A 18 -42.08 11.89 -0.77
C ASN A 18 -42.79 10.86 0.12
N THR A 19 -43.61 10.02 -0.49
CA THR A 19 -44.07 8.78 0.11
C THR A 19 -42.84 7.89 0.29
N GLN A 20 -42.16 8.05 1.43
CA GLN A 20 -41.30 7.00 1.94
C GLN A 20 -42.17 5.76 2.08
N PHE A 21 -42.00 4.79 1.18
CA PHE A 21 -42.53 3.45 1.38
C PHE A 21 -41.91 2.93 2.67
N LEU A 22 -42.69 3.00 3.75
CA LEU A 22 -42.48 2.23 4.97
C LEU A 22 -42.42 0.77 4.55
N HIS A 23 -41.21 0.28 4.28
CA HIS A 23 -40.97 -1.13 4.07
C HIS A 23 -41.30 -1.81 5.40
N ALA A 24 -42.38 -2.58 5.42
CA ALA A 24 -42.80 -3.33 6.59
C ALA A 24 -41.61 -4.11 7.18
N ALA A 25 -41.49 -4.11 8.50
CA ALA A 25 -40.41 -4.79 9.20
C ALA A 25 -40.34 -6.27 8.78
N VAL A 26 -39.27 -6.66 8.08
CA VAL A 26 -39.09 -8.05 7.63
C VAL A 26 -38.50 -8.88 8.76
N LYS A 27 -39.19 -9.96 9.10
CA LYS A 27 -38.74 -10.97 10.08
C LYS A 27 -38.78 -12.34 9.42
N ALA A 28 -37.88 -13.23 9.82
CA ALA A 28 -37.89 -14.61 9.35
C ALA A 28 -39.25 -15.28 9.67
N GLY A 29 -39.83 -15.98 8.71
CA GLY A 29 -41.14 -16.63 8.83
C GLY A 29 -42.35 -15.76 8.45
N ALA A 30 -42.20 -14.45 8.28
CA ALA A 30 -43.26 -13.58 7.76
C ALA A 30 -43.57 -13.90 6.29
N THR A 31 -44.83 -13.71 5.89
CA THR A 31 -45.28 -13.91 4.50
C THR A 31 -44.65 -12.91 3.55
N CYS A 32 -44.29 -13.38 2.36
CA CYS A 32 -43.80 -12.56 1.27
C CYS A 32 -44.58 -12.87 -0.01
N SER A 33 -44.67 -11.88 -0.90
CA SER A 33 -45.54 -11.95 -2.09
C SER A 33 -44.84 -12.47 -3.35
N LYS A 34 -43.49 -12.53 -3.37
CA LYS A 34 -42.72 -12.91 -4.56
C LYS A 34 -41.52 -13.79 -4.22
N ALA A 35 -41.49 -15.01 -4.75
CA ALA A 35 -40.38 -15.95 -4.57
C ALA A 35 -39.05 -15.34 -5.07
N ASN A 36 -37.95 -15.66 -4.37
CA ASN A 36 -36.59 -15.16 -4.63
C ASN A 36 -36.40 -13.63 -4.47
N ALA A 37 -37.41 -12.89 -3.99
CA ALA A 37 -37.20 -11.51 -3.56
C ALA A 37 -36.15 -11.49 -2.43
N LYS A 38 -35.21 -10.54 -2.51
CA LYS A 38 -34.16 -10.34 -1.50
C LYS A 38 -34.38 -9.01 -0.83
N GLN A 39 -34.22 -8.95 0.49
CA GLN A 39 -34.33 -7.72 1.25
C GLN A 39 -33.32 -7.69 2.39
N THR A 40 -32.73 -6.54 2.63
CA THR A 40 -31.86 -6.29 3.78
C THR A 40 -32.62 -5.46 4.79
N TYR A 41 -32.70 -5.91 6.04
CA TYR A 41 -33.33 -5.17 7.13
C TYR A 41 -32.48 -5.31 8.39
N LEU A 42 -32.09 -4.18 8.99
CA LEU A 42 -31.19 -4.11 10.16
C LEU A 42 -29.90 -4.95 9.97
N GLY A 43 -29.22 -4.78 8.83
CA GLY A 43 -27.95 -5.45 8.52
C GLY A 43 -28.06 -6.96 8.19
N LYS A 44 -29.27 -7.52 8.24
CA LYS A 44 -29.54 -8.95 7.97
C LYS A 44 -30.17 -9.13 6.60
N LYS A 45 -29.68 -10.10 5.82
CA LYS A 45 -30.20 -10.44 4.48
C LYS A 45 -31.29 -11.50 4.58
N TYR A 46 -32.43 -11.26 3.94
CA TYR A 46 -33.55 -12.19 3.84
C TYR A 46 -33.82 -12.54 2.38
N ILE A 47 -34.23 -13.79 2.13
CA ILE A 47 -34.73 -14.25 0.83
C ILE A 47 -36.12 -14.85 0.98
N CYS A 48 -37.05 -14.45 0.13
CA CYS A 48 -38.39 -15.02 0.08
C CYS A 48 -38.33 -16.41 -0.56
N SER A 49 -38.67 -17.46 0.19
CA SER A 49 -38.59 -18.85 -0.25
C SER A 49 -39.87 -19.60 0.07
N LYS A 50 -40.13 -20.69 -0.67
CA LYS A 50 -41.33 -21.52 -0.48
C LYS A 50 -41.19 -22.32 0.82
N ALA A 51 -42.17 -22.18 1.70
CA ALA A 51 -42.29 -22.93 2.95
C ALA A 51 -43.67 -23.59 2.97
N GLY A 52 -43.74 -24.84 2.51
CA GLY A 52 -45.01 -25.53 2.21
C GLY A 52 -45.73 -24.91 1.02
N ASN A 53 -47.02 -24.62 1.16
CA ASN A 53 -47.85 -23.97 0.12
C ASN A 53 -47.83 -22.44 0.15
N LYS A 54 -46.98 -21.82 0.99
CA LYS A 54 -46.89 -20.35 1.13
C LYS A 54 -45.46 -19.86 0.96
N LEU A 55 -45.30 -18.59 0.60
CA LEU A 55 -44.02 -17.91 0.48
C LEU A 55 -43.69 -17.19 1.79
N LYS A 56 -42.50 -17.43 2.35
CA LYS A 56 -42.03 -16.82 3.61
C LYS A 56 -40.59 -16.31 3.51
N TRP A 57 -40.30 -15.23 4.23
CA TRP A 57 -38.95 -14.68 4.36
C TRP A 57 -38.05 -15.63 5.17
N LYS A 58 -36.90 -15.99 4.62
CA LYS A 58 -35.86 -16.79 5.28
C LYS A 58 -34.61 -15.94 5.47
N LEU A 59 -34.05 -15.95 6.68
CA LEU A 59 -32.79 -15.28 6.98
C LEU A 59 -31.63 -16.05 6.32
N VAL A 60 -30.74 -15.32 5.63
CA VAL A 60 -29.55 -15.89 5.00
C VAL A 60 -28.39 -15.81 6.01
N ASN A 61 -28.18 -16.91 6.75
CA ASN A 61 -27.02 -17.07 7.62
C ASN A 61 -25.94 -17.85 6.86
N ASN A 62 -24.76 -17.25 6.66
CA ASN A 62 -23.57 -17.96 6.19
C ASN A 62 -23.02 -18.83 7.33
N SER A 63 -23.61 -20.01 7.52
CA SER A 63 -23.06 -21.08 8.35
C SER A 63 -23.79 -22.37 8.00
N ALA A 64 -23.13 -23.27 7.26
CA ALA A 64 -23.53 -24.67 7.20
C ALA A 64 -22.29 -25.54 7.36
N LYS A 65 -22.25 -26.20 8.52
CA LYS A 65 -21.34 -27.25 8.96
C LYS A 65 -21.42 -28.48 8.04
N VAL A 66 -20.27 -29.11 7.86
CA VAL A 66 -20.05 -30.47 7.35
C VAL A 66 -20.75 -31.52 8.24
N PRO A 67 -21.45 -32.50 7.66
CA PRO A 67 -21.67 -33.80 8.29
C PRO A 67 -21.04 -34.95 7.46
N THR A 68 -20.28 -35.82 8.13
CA THR A 68 -19.81 -37.14 7.65
C THR A 68 -20.97 -38.17 7.54
N PRO A 69 -20.82 -39.30 6.81
CA PRO A 69 -21.87 -39.86 5.95
C PRO A 69 -22.55 -41.13 6.50
N PRO A 70 -23.74 -41.51 5.99
CA PRO A 70 -24.18 -42.90 5.94
C PRO A 70 -23.80 -43.54 4.60
N LYS A 71 -23.40 -44.81 4.67
CA LYS A 71 -23.08 -45.69 3.53
C LYS A 71 -24.37 -46.15 2.83
N VAL A 72 -24.23 -46.53 1.55
CA VAL A 72 -25.03 -47.47 0.72
C VAL A 72 -25.58 -46.86 -0.59
N ASP A 73 -24.92 -47.35 -1.65
CA ASP A 73 -25.31 -47.74 -3.00
C ASP A 73 -25.66 -46.74 -4.12
N ASP A 74 -24.68 -46.66 -5.03
CA ASP A 74 -24.76 -46.70 -6.49
C ASP A 74 -25.84 -45.85 -7.18
N PHE A 75 -25.51 -44.56 -7.32
CA PHE A 75 -25.90 -43.79 -8.51
C PHE A 75 -24.66 -43.04 -9.00
N THR A 76 -24.08 -43.56 -10.08
CA THR A 76 -23.02 -42.91 -10.87
C THR A 76 -23.42 -41.47 -11.19
N THR A 77 -22.79 -40.53 -10.49
CA THR A 77 -22.87 -39.11 -10.81
C THR A 77 -21.95 -38.87 -12.03
N PRO A 78 -22.40 -38.18 -13.09
CA PRO A 78 -21.49 -37.80 -14.18
C PRO A 78 -20.37 -36.93 -13.59
N PRO A 79 -19.11 -37.09 -14.03
CA PRO A 79 -18.01 -36.28 -13.53
C PRO A 79 -18.32 -34.81 -13.80
N VAL A 80 -18.22 -33.98 -12.76
CA VAL A 80 -18.11 -32.54 -12.91
C VAL A 80 -16.81 -32.31 -13.67
N VAL A 81 -16.94 -32.00 -14.96
CA VAL A 81 -15.83 -31.53 -15.78
C VAL A 81 -15.47 -30.16 -15.22
N GLU A 82 -14.44 -30.11 -14.37
CA GLU A 82 -13.56 -28.96 -14.31
C GLU A 82 -13.11 -28.74 -15.75
N THR A 83 -13.64 -27.71 -16.40
CA THR A 83 -13.05 -27.17 -17.62
C THR A 83 -11.63 -26.77 -17.25
N ALA A 84 -10.68 -27.68 -17.48
CA ALA A 84 -9.27 -27.39 -17.41
C ALA A 84 -9.03 -26.15 -18.26
N GLU A 85 -8.43 -25.11 -17.68
CA GLU A 85 -7.87 -24.02 -18.47
C GLU A 85 -7.02 -24.64 -19.58
N PRO A 86 -7.05 -24.09 -20.82
CA PRO A 86 -6.25 -24.63 -21.91
C PRO A 86 -4.80 -24.76 -21.46
N VAL A 87 -4.32 -26.00 -21.29
CA VAL A 87 -2.92 -26.24 -20.96
C VAL A 87 -2.14 -25.83 -22.19
N ASP A 88 -1.40 -24.73 -22.06
CA ASP A 88 -0.47 -24.28 -23.10
C ASP A 88 0.52 -25.42 -23.36
N SER A 89 0.31 -26.13 -24.46
CA SER A 89 1.07 -27.31 -24.87
C SER A 89 2.47 -26.98 -25.39
N THR A 90 2.83 -25.70 -25.47
CA THR A 90 4.20 -25.30 -25.80
C THR A 90 5.14 -25.71 -24.66
N PRO A 91 6.28 -26.37 -24.95
CA PRO A 91 7.28 -26.64 -23.93
C PRO A 91 7.76 -25.36 -23.24
N ASP A 92 8.05 -25.45 -21.95
CA ASP A 92 8.63 -24.33 -21.21
C ASP A 92 10.02 -23.95 -21.76
N PRO A 93 10.37 -22.66 -21.84
CA PRO A 93 11.72 -22.23 -22.19
C PRO A 93 12.77 -22.82 -21.26
N VAL A 94 13.91 -23.22 -21.82
CA VAL A 94 15.05 -23.75 -21.04
C VAL A 94 15.70 -22.60 -20.27
N VAL A 95 15.70 -22.69 -18.94
CA VAL A 95 16.36 -21.70 -18.08
C VAL A 95 17.88 -21.82 -18.14
N SER A 96 18.56 -20.70 -17.97
CA SER A 96 20.02 -20.64 -17.98
C SER A 96 20.62 -21.27 -16.72
N ASN A 97 21.79 -21.89 -16.87
CA ASN A 97 22.54 -22.46 -15.75
C ASN A 97 22.98 -21.36 -14.77
N GLN A 98 23.15 -21.73 -13.49
CA GLN A 98 23.58 -20.81 -12.43
C GLN A 98 24.88 -20.06 -12.76
N SER A 99 25.77 -20.66 -13.54
CA SER A 99 27.03 -20.04 -13.99
C SER A 99 26.85 -18.82 -14.92
N ALA A 100 25.62 -18.56 -15.37
CA ALA A 100 25.28 -17.35 -16.14
C ALA A 100 25.07 -16.12 -15.23
N TYR A 101 24.95 -16.32 -13.92
CA TYR A 101 24.69 -15.29 -12.93
C TYR A 101 25.90 -15.11 -12.01
N ILE A 102 26.19 -13.86 -11.64
CA ILE A 102 27.14 -13.54 -10.58
C ILE A 102 26.43 -13.60 -9.22
N SER A 103 27.21 -13.53 -8.14
CA SER A 103 26.64 -13.48 -6.79
C SER A 103 25.63 -12.33 -6.65
N SER A 104 24.49 -12.55 -6.00
CA SER A 104 23.51 -11.49 -5.74
C SER A 104 24.09 -10.36 -4.88
N SER A 105 25.12 -10.64 -4.06
CA SER A 105 25.88 -9.61 -3.35
C SER A 105 26.48 -8.56 -4.27
N GLU A 106 26.81 -8.90 -5.52
CA GLU A 106 27.35 -7.95 -6.50
C GLU A 106 26.31 -6.92 -6.94
N CYS A 107 25.02 -7.28 -6.92
CA CYS A 107 23.92 -6.39 -7.24
C CYS A 107 23.47 -5.52 -6.05
N LYS A 108 24.09 -5.67 -4.85
CA LYS A 108 23.84 -4.77 -3.71
C LYS A 108 24.58 -3.45 -3.93
N LEU A 109 23.95 -2.57 -4.71
CA LEU A 109 24.51 -1.26 -5.08
C LEU A 109 24.73 -0.38 -3.86
N ALA A 110 25.87 0.31 -3.81
CA ALA A 110 26.21 1.18 -2.69
C ALA A 110 25.31 2.42 -2.67
N TYR A 111 24.99 2.91 -1.48
CA TYR A 111 24.37 4.21 -1.31
C TYR A 111 25.43 5.32 -1.41
N THR A 112 25.22 6.30 -2.30
CA THR A 112 26.14 7.43 -2.46
C THR A 112 25.41 8.77 -2.63
N SER A 113 24.10 8.84 -2.39
CA SER A 113 23.40 10.13 -2.43
C SER A 113 23.80 11.00 -1.21
N PRO A 114 23.83 12.32 -1.36
CA PRO A 114 24.22 13.23 -0.28
C PRO A 114 23.16 13.37 0.81
N ASP A 115 21.95 12.84 0.60
CA ASP A 115 20.86 12.92 1.56
C ASP A 115 21.12 11.94 2.72
N PRO A 116 21.33 12.41 3.96
CA PRO A 116 21.59 11.51 5.06
C PRO A 116 20.35 10.71 5.46
N ASP A 117 19.15 11.07 4.98
CA ASP A 117 17.86 10.56 5.43
C ASP A 117 17.10 9.67 4.46
N GLN A 118 17.67 9.41 3.29
CA GLN A 118 17.00 8.72 2.20
C GLN A 118 17.84 7.57 1.65
N TYR A 119 17.33 6.33 1.68
CA TYR A 119 18.12 5.14 1.36
C TYR A 119 17.43 4.28 0.32
N LEU A 120 18.19 3.89 -0.71
CA LEU A 120 17.88 2.77 -1.61
C LEU A 120 19.13 1.96 -1.98
N GLY A 121 20.24 2.15 -1.26
CA GLY A 121 21.48 1.39 -1.45
C GLY A 121 21.82 0.55 -0.23
N PHE A 122 22.73 -0.40 -0.41
CA PHE A 122 23.18 -1.32 0.63
C PHE A 122 24.53 -0.86 1.25
N PRO A 123 24.79 -1.17 2.53
CA PRO A 123 23.87 -1.76 3.51
C PRO A 123 22.83 -0.76 4.02
N ARG A 124 21.73 -1.27 4.60
CA ARG A 124 20.73 -0.43 5.28
C ARG A 124 21.34 0.22 6.52
N GLY A 125 21.03 1.51 6.73
CA GLY A 125 21.54 2.28 7.87
C GLY A 125 21.13 1.66 9.22
N SER A 126 22.09 1.54 10.14
CA SER A 126 21.91 0.92 11.46
C SER A 126 21.03 1.72 12.42
N ARG A 127 20.77 2.99 12.12
CA ARG A 127 19.87 3.87 12.89
C ARG A 127 18.39 3.48 12.76
N TYR A 128 18.03 2.75 11.71
CA TYR A 128 16.65 2.34 11.50
C TYR A 128 16.34 1.06 12.28
N PRO A 129 15.13 0.91 12.83
CA PRO A 129 14.71 -0.31 13.50
C PRO A 129 14.79 -1.51 12.55
N THR A 130 14.84 -2.70 13.13
CA THR A 130 14.90 -3.94 12.34
C THR A 130 13.61 -4.12 11.54
N SER A 131 13.75 -4.38 10.24
CA SER A 131 12.65 -4.62 9.29
C SER A 131 12.16 -6.07 9.27
N LEU A 132 12.41 -6.84 10.34
CA LEU A 132 12.09 -8.26 10.46
C LEU A 132 11.54 -8.58 11.85
N GLY A 133 10.76 -9.66 11.95
CA GLY A 133 10.17 -10.15 13.18
C GLY A 133 8.92 -9.39 13.62
N GLU A 134 8.49 -9.66 14.84
CA GLU A 134 7.41 -8.92 15.50
C GLU A 134 7.96 -7.61 16.06
N ARG A 135 7.32 -6.51 15.71
CA ARG A 135 7.70 -5.15 16.08
C ARG A 135 6.55 -4.42 16.73
N LYS A 136 6.87 -3.44 17.54
CA LYS A 136 5.86 -2.64 18.24
C LYS A 136 6.16 -1.16 18.11
N SER A 137 5.09 -0.40 17.92
CA SER A 137 5.08 1.04 18.03
C SER A 137 3.90 1.50 18.89
N ILE A 138 4.02 2.67 19.50
CA ILE A 138 2.96 3.30 20.28
C ILE A 138 2.44 4.52 19.54
N VAL A 139 1.13 4.71 19.58
CA VAL A 139 0.44 5.90 19.07
C VAL A 139 0.05 6.79 20.25
N LEU A 140 0.49 8.04 20.17
CA LEU A 140 0.20 9.11 21.14
C LEU A 140 -0.64 10.17 20.44
N PHE A 141 -1.68 10.67 21.11
CA PHE A 141 -2.45 11.82 20.64
C PHE A 141 -2.09 13.04 21.47
N VAL A 142 -1.81 14.14 20.80
CA VAL A 142 -1.44 15.40 21.48
C VAL A 142 -2.37 16.52 21.09
N ASP A 143 -2.43 17.55 21.93
CA ASP A 143 -3.08 18.82 21.64
C ASP A 143 -2.39 19.98 22.37
N PHE A 144 -2.91 21.19 22.23
CA PHE A 144 -2.29 22.44 22.71
C PHE A 144 -3.32 23.34 23.40
N GLY A 145 -2.83 24.34 24.15
CA GLY A 145 -3.69 25.30 24.82
C GLY A 145 -4.61 26.07 23.87
N ASP A 146 -4.13 26.32 22.65
CA ASP A 146 -4.82 27.06 21.59
C ASP A 146 -5.36 26.15 20.47
N LYS A 147 -5.17 24.83 20.56
CA LYS A 147 -5.53 23.89 19.51
C LYS A 147 -5.86 22.51 20.07
N GLU A 148 -7.15 22.22 20.19
CA GLU A 148 -7.65 20.93 20.70
C GLU A 148 -7.49 19.79 19.67
N ALA A 149 -7.36 18.56 20.16
CA ALA A 149 -7.32 17.36 19.32
C ALA A 149 -8.64 17.17 18.56
N GLU A 150 -8.55 16.61 17.36
CA GLU A 150 -9.72 16.19 16.58
C GLU A 150 -10.37 14.94 17.23
N PRO A 151 -11.65 14.99 17.63
CA PRO A 151 -12.33 13.88 18.28
C PRO A 151 -12.32 12.57 17.48
N ARG A 152 -12.27 12.65 16.15
CA ARG A 152 -12.25 11.48 15.24
C ARG A 152 -10.86 10.84 15.10
N ALA A 153 -9.80 11.46 15.64
CA ALA A 153 -8.43 11.00 15.44
C ALA A 153 -8.20 9.55 15.85
N ILE A 154 -8.64 9.21 17.05
CA ILE A 154 -8.50 7.87 17.63
C ILE A 154 -9.24 6.84 16.76
N GLU A 155 -10.47 7.14 16.37
CA GLU A 155 -11.29 6.24 15.56
C GLU A 155 -10.65 6.00 14.17
N VAL A 156 -10.17 7.06 13.51
CA VAL A 156 -9.54 6.96 12.20
C VAL A 156 -8.25 6.15 12.25
N TRP A 157 -7.45 6.31 13.30
CA TRP A 157 -6.26 5.48 13.49
C TRP A 157 -6.61 4.00 13.70
N LYS A 158 -7.55 3.72 14.61
CA LYS A 158 -8.00 2.35 14.92
C LYS A 158 -8.61 1.62 13.73
N ASN A 159 -9.42 2.32 12.95
CA ASN A 159 -10.27 1.69 11.94
C ASN A 159 -9.74 1.83 10.51
N LYS A 160 -8.77 2.70 10.26
CA LYS A 160 -8.20 2.92 8.92
C LYS A 160 -6.67 2.79 8.90
N GLN A 161 -5.95 3.73 9.50
CA GLN A 161 -4.50 3.85 9.31
C GLN A 161 -3.75 2.60 9.81
N ILE A 162 -4.02 2.16 11.04
CA ILE A 162 -3.35 1.00 11.64
C ILE A 162 -3.67 -0.30 10.88
N PRO A 163 -4.96 -0.67 10.65
CA PRO A 163 -5.27 -1.89 9.93
C PRO A 163 -4.66 -1.96 8.52
N VAL A 164 -4.62 -0.83 7.81
CA VAL A 164 -3.99 -0.75 6.47
C VAL A 164 -2.49 -0.99 6.60
N ALA A 165 -1.79 -0.28 7.48
CA ALA A 165 -0.34 -0.44 7.67
C ALA A 165 0.03 -1.87 8.07
N GLU A 166 -0.63 -2.45 9.09
CA GLU A 166 -0.36 -3.82 9.53
C GLU A 166 -0.56 -4.84 8.40
N ASN A 167 -1.65 -4.71 7.64
CA ASN A 167 -1.95 -5.62 6.55
C ASN A 167 -0.94 -5.50 5.41
N VAL A 168 -0.58 -4.28 4.99
CA VAL A 168 0.38 -4.04 3.91
C VAL A 168 1.74 -4.59 4.30
N PHE A 169 2.28 -4.21 5.45
CA PHE A 169 3.59 -4.68 5.90
C PHE A 169 3.67 -6.19 6.07
N SER A 170 2.64 -6.83 6.64
CA SER A 170 2.60 -8.29 6.75
C SER A 170 2.51 -8.98 5.38
N SER A 171 1.79 -8.39 4.42
CA SER A 171 1.59 -8.97 3.09
C SER A 171 2.85 -8.86 2.23
N LEU A 172 3.44 -7.66 2.13
CA LEU A 172 4.60 -7.42 1.26
C LEU A 172 5.88 -8.10 1.77
N SER A 173 5.94 -8.36 3.08
CA SER A 173 7.08 -9.03 3.72
C SER A 173 6.99 -10.55 3.77
N TYR A 174 5.95 -11.15 3.18
CA TYR A 174 5.69 -12.60 3.28
C TYR A 174 5.57 -13.07 4.74
N GLY A 175 5.07 -12.19 5.62
CA GLY A 175 4.97 -12.42 7.06
C GLY A 175 6.29 -12.31 7.84
N LYS A 176 7.41 -11.98 7.18
CA LYS A 176 8.72 -11.76 7.83
C LYS A 176 8.74 -10.52 8.71
N TYR A 177 7.87 -9.54 8.47
CA TYR A 177 7.74 -8.32 9.26
C TYR A 177 6.29 -8.13 9.70
N LYS A 178 6.07 -8.05 11.01
CA LYS A 178 4.76 -7.83 11.61
C LYS A 178 4.85 -6.70 12.62
N ILE A 179 4.47 -5.51 12.20
CA ILE A 179 4.35 -4.35 13.10
C ILE A 179 2.99 -4.37 13.80
N LYS A 180 2.98 -4.05 15.08
CA LYS A 180 1.78 -3.78 15.88
C LYS A 180 1.82 -2.37 16.43
N PHE A 181 0.67 -1.71 16.38
CA PHE A 181 0.51 -0.35 16.90
C PHE A 181 -0.37 -0.42 18.15
N ASP A 182 0.27 -0.27 19.31
CA ASP A 182 -0.45 -0.02 20.55
C ASP A 182 -0.96 1.42 20.52
N ILE A 183 -2.11 1.67 21.14
CA ILE A 183 -2.74 2.99 21.13
C ILE A 183 -2.96 3.42 22.57
N ASN A 184 -2.42 4.58 22.92
CA ASN A 184 -2.80 5.27 24.14
C ASN A 184 -3.83 6.35 23.78
N GLU A 185 -5.09 6.12 24.14
CA GLU A 185 -6.21 7.02 23.79
C GLU A 185 -6.23 8.32 24.61
N LYS A 186 -5.33 8.47 25.60
CA LYS A 186 -5.18 9.72 26.35
C LYS A 186 -4.65 10.82 25.44
N ILE A 187 -5.32 11.97 25.48
CA ILE A 187 -4.86 13.19 24.81
C ILE A 187 -3.88 13.91 25.73
N TYR A 188 -2.66 14.09 25.26
CA TYR A 188 -1.59 14.76 25.98
C TYR A 188 -1.48 16.22 25.56
N ARG A 189 -1.85 17.12 26.47
CA ARG A 189 -1.78 18.57 26.29
C ARG A 189 -0.33 19.04 26.41
N LEU A 190 0.29 19.37 25.28
CA LEU A 190 1.59 20.02 25.27
C LEU A 190 1.48 21.47 25.74
N ALA A 191 2.52 21.96 26.41
CA ALA A 191 2.55 23.31 26.94
C ALA A 191 2.63 24.34 25.81
N GLY A 192 1.89 25.45 25.95
CA GLY A 192 1.94 26.58 25.02
C GLY A 192 1.07 26.40 23.77
N SER A 193 1.45 27.14 22.72
CA SER A 193 0.84 27.09 21.39
C SER A 193 1.56 26.06 20.51
N TYR A 194 0.85 25.47 19.54
CA TYR A 194 1.52 24.62 18.54
C TYR A 194 2.65 25.35 17.80
N LYS A 195 2.56 26.68 17.66
CA LYS A 195 3.60 27.51 17.03
C LYS A 195 4.92 27.53 17.81
N ASP A 196 4.88 27.26 19.11
CA ASP A 196 6.08 27.16 19.94
C ASP A 196 6.93 25.92 19.59
N TYR A 197 6.40 25.01 18.77
CA TYR A 197 7.05 23.81 18.27
C TYR A 197 7.30 23.88 16.76
N THR A 198 7.06 25.03 16.13
CA THR A 198 7.33 25.27 14.72
C THR A 198 8.52 26.19 14.53
N ARG A 199 9.20 26.03 13.39
CA ARG A 199 10.21 26.95 12.89
C ARG A 199 9.54 28.03 12.03
N ASN A 200 10.24 29.15 11.85
CA ASN A 200 9.70 30.33 11.15
C ASN A 200 9.78 30.22 9.62
N GLU A 201 10.34 29.13 9.08
CA GLU A 201 10.36 28.82 7.65
C GLU A 201 9.23 27.89 7.22
N TYR A 202 8.84 28.02 5.96
CA TYR A 202 8.03 27.02 5.29
C TYR A 202 8.93 25.97 4.63
N VAL A 203 8.65 24.71 4.92
CA VAL A 203 9.22 23.57 4.22
C VAL A 203 8.36 23.27 3.00
N ASN A 204 9.02 23.10 1.87
CA ASN A 204 8.38 22.79 0.59
C ASN A 204 9.07 21.56 -0.04
N VAL A 205 8.70 20.38 0.45
CA VAL A 205 9.13 19.11 -0.14
C VAL A 205 8.37 18.90 -1.44
N ALA A 206 9.07 18.42 -2.46
CA ALA A 206 8.47 18.07 -3.74
C ALA A 206 7.31 17.08 -3.54
N GLY A 207 6.15 17.37 -4.12
CA GLY A 207 4.94 16.54 -3.97
C GLY A 207 4.08 16.85 -2.73
N SER A 208 4.52 17.77 -1.86
CA SER A 208 3.80 18.15 -0.63
C SER A 208 3.22 19.56 -0.69
N THR A 209 2.24 19.83 0.19
CA THR A 209 1.75 21.21 0.40
C THR A 209 2.75 21.96 1.27
N PRO A 210 3.11 23.22 0.96
CA PRO A 210 3.97 24.00 1.83
C PRO A 210 3.43 24.06 3.26
N ALA A 211 4.31 23.83 4.24
CA ALA A 211 3.94 23.78 5.65
C ALA A 211 5.02 24.46 6.50
N LEU A 212 4.65 25.01 7.66
CA LEU A 212 5.63 25.51 8.62
C LEU A 212 6.53 24.36 9.09
N GLY A 213 7.84 24.57 9.11
CA GLY A 213 8.78 23.58 9.61
C GLY A 213 8.44 23.19 11.05
N LEU A 214 8.55 21.91 11.40
CA LEU A 214 8.29 21.44 12.75
C LEU A 214 9.61 21.18 13.48
N GLU A 215 9.79 21.69 14.69
CA GLU A 215 10.93 21.37 15.58
C GLU A 215 10.81 19.91 16.08
N TYR A 216 10.99 18.93 15.20
CA TYR A 216 10.76 17.50 15.44
C TYR A 216 11.40 17.00 16.74
N ALA A 217 12.66 17.34 17.00
CA ALA A 217 13.35 16.89 18.20
C ALA A 217 12.67 17.38 19.48
N LYS A 218 12.34 18.68 19.55
CA LYS A 218 11.61 19.26 20.68
C LYS A 218 10.22 18.66 20.78
N PHE A 219 9.49 18.60 19.66
CA PHE A 219 8.11 18.15 19.62
C PHE A 219 7.96 16.70 20.08
N VAL A 220 8.73 15.78 19.50
CA VAL A 220 8.71 14.36 19.86
C VAL A 220 9.20 14.16 21.30
N SER A 221 10.26 14.87 21.72
CA SER A 221 10.75 14.82 23.11
C SER A 221 9.65 15.17 24.12
N GLU A 222 8.94 16.29 23.92
CA GLU A 222 7.91 16.73 24.86
C GLU A 222 6.69 15.80 24.85
N ALA A 223 6.29 15.28 23.69
CA ALA A 223 5.22 14.28 23.58
C ALA A 223 5.56 12.96 24.29
N VAL A 224 6.81 12.50 24.21
CA VAL A 224 7.28 11.29 24.91
C VAL A 224 7.34 11.53 26.42
N LYS A 225 7.95 12.63 26.87
CA LYS A 225 8.09 12.94 28.31
C LYS A 225 6.75 13.07 29.03
N ILE A 226 5.76 13.71 28.42
CA ILE A 226 4.44 13.86 29.06
C ILE A 226 3.68 12.53 29.14
N ALA A 227 3.96 11.60 28.23
CA ALA A 227 3.33 10.27 28.18
C ALA A 227 4.05 9.21 29.03
N ASP A 228 5.28 9.48 29.49
CA ASP A 228 6.15 8.55 30.24
C ASP A 228 5.48 7.93 31.47
N LEU A 229 4.68 8.71 32.21
CA LEU A 229 3.96 8.19 33.38
C LEU A 229 2.91 7.11 33.05
N ASP A 230 2.45 7.04 31.79
CA ASP A 230 1.43 6.09 31.36
C ASP A 230 1.97 5.01 30.38
N VAL A 231 3.16 5.22 29.81
CA VAL A 231 3.71 4.40 28.72
C VAL A 231 5.15 4.01 29.02
N ASP A 232 5.40 2.71 29.09
CA ASP A 232 6.76 2.17 29.14
C ASP A 232 7.35 2.08 27.72
N PHE A 233 8.17 3.07 27.39
CA PHE A 233 8.79 3.27 26.08
C PHE A 233 9.89 2.26 25.76
N SER A 234 10.39 1.49 26.73
CA SER A 234 11.38 0.43 26.45
C SER A 234 10.85 -0.66 25.51
N LYS A 235 9.51 -0.81 25.46
CA LYS A 235 8.78 -1.83 24.67
C LYS A 235 8.62 -1.51 23.19
N TYR A 236 8.95 -0.29 22.76
CA TYR A 236 8.63 0.20 21.43
C TYR A 236 9.89 0.51 20.61
N ASP A 237 9.81 0.22 19.30
CA ASP A 237 10.89 0.49 18.34
C ASP A 237 10.87 1.97 17.89
N PHE A 238 9.68 2.57 17.77
CA PHE A 238 9.44 3.95 17.36
C PHE A 238 8.08 4.44 17.87
N VAL A 239 7.82 5.74 17.78
CA VAL A 239 6.55 6.36 18.24
C VAL A 239 5.78 6.97 17.07
N ASN A 240 4.47 7.13 17.22
CA ASN A 240 3.64 7.90 16.30
C ASN A 240 2.95 9.00 17.11
N VAL A 241 3.11 10.25 16.71
CA VAL A 241 2.53 11.41 17.38
C VAL A 241 1.47 12.00 16.46
N VAL A 242 0.21 11.81 16.82
CA VAL A 242 -0.95 12.33 16.10
C VAL A 242 -1.26 13.72 16.60
N THR A 243 -1.22 14.71 15.72
CA THR A 243 -1.45 16.10 16.08
C THR A 243 -2.86 16.55 15.71
N PRO A 244 -3.34 17.67 16.27
CA PRO A 244 -4.49 18.38 15.74
C PRO A 244 -4.23 18.89 14.32
N THR A 245 -5.29 19.31 13.62
CA THR A 245 -5.17 20.03 12.36
C THR A 245 -4.54 21.40 12.58
N PHE A 246 -3.37 21.66 12.00
CA PHE A 246 -2.70 22.94 12.13
C PHE A 246 -3.23 23.99 11.15
N SER A 247 -3.23 25.26 11.58
CA SER A 247 -3.56 26.39 10.71
C SER A 247 -2.72 27.63 11.08
N PRO A 248 -1.73 28.03 10.27
CA PRO A 248 -1.25 27.36 9.05
C PRO A 248 -0.78 25.91 9.29
N LYS A 249 -0.75 25.10 8.21
CA LYS A 249 -0.26 23.71 8.26
C LYS A 249 1.18 23.68 8.80
N ALA A 250 1.50 22.66 9.60
CA ALA A 250 2.87 22.36 10.00
C ALA A 250 3.34 21.07 9.34
N GLU A 251 4.65 20.93 9.23
CA GLU A 251 5.35 19.79 8.65
C GLU A 251 4.93 18.49 9.34
N GLY A 252 4.42 17.56 8.54
CA GLY A 252 4.18 16.18 8.92
C GLY A 252 5.18 15.24 8.25
N GLY A 253 5.17 14.00 8.70
CA GLY A 253 5.95 12.91 8.12
C GLY A 253 6.75 12.14 9.16
N ALA A 254 7.74 11.40 8.70
CA ALA A 254 8.65 10.64 9.54
C ALA A 254 9.99 11.35 9.73
N SER A 255 10.42 11.49 10.97
CA SER A 255 11.74 12.04 11.31
C SER A 255 12.25 11.47 12.64
N GLY A 256 13.43 11.90 13.07
CA GLY A 256 13.99 11.58 14.38
C GLY A 256 13.65 12.63 15.44
N GLY A 257 13.41 12.19 16.66
CA GLY A 257 13.38 13.01 17.86
C GLY A 257 14.45 12.57 18.87
N GLY A 258 15.22 13.52 19.40
CA GLY A 258 16.27 13.26 20.39
C GLY A 258 16.28 14.30 21.51
N GLY A 259 17.25 14.23 22.41
CA GLY A 259 17.40 15.20 23.50
C GLY A 259 16.55 14.89 24.74
N PHE A 260 16.17 13.62 24.93
CA PHE A 260 15.50 13.12 26.12
C PHE A 260 16.12 11.79 26.57
N SER A 261 15.76 11.33 27.76
CA SER A 261 16.03 9.96 28.20
C SER A 261 14.82 9.43 28.96
N VAL A 262 14.21 8.38 28.43
CA VAL A 262 12.98 7.77 28.95
C VAL A 262 13.10 6.26 28.75
N ASP A 263 12.88 5.47 29.82
CA ASP A 263 12.91 4.01 29.80
C ASP A 263 14.10 3.36 29.07
N GLY A 264 15.29 3.93 29.25
CA GLY A 264 16.52 3.46 28.62
C GLY A 264 16.67 3.82 27.13
N LYS A 265 15.78 4.66 26.59
CA LYS A 265 15.85 5.22 25.23
C LYS A 265 16.25 6.69 25.31
N SER A 266 17.11 7.14 24.39
CA SER A 266 17.56 8.55 24.33
C SER A 266 17.05 9.33 23.10
N SER A 267 16.38 8.61 22.21
CA SER A 267 15.85 9.12 20.95
C SER A 267 14.82 8.13 20.41
N PHE A 268 13.92 8.63 19.58
CA PHE A 268 13.00 7.81 18.80
C PHE A 268 13.01 8.28 17.35
N LEU A 269 12.90 7.34 16.41
CA LEU A 269 12.25 7.69 15.16
C LEU A 269 10.76 7.87 15.45
N ALA A 270 10.14 8.81 14.76
CA ALA A 270 8.75 9.16 14.98
C ALA A 270 8.06 9.46 13.67
N THR A 271 6.81 9.01 13.54
CA THR A 271 5.88 9.63 12.59
C THR A 271 5.15 10.76 13.32
N VAL A 272 4.98 11.89 12.64
CA VAL A 272 4.22 13.04 13.13
C VAL A 272 3.20 13.38 12.07
N GLY A 273 1.94 13.12 12.34
CA GLY A 273 0.88 13.39 11.38
C GLY A 273 0.12 14.63 11.78
N PRO A 274 0.08 15.68 10.95
CA PRO A 274 -1.08 16.53 10.97
C PRO A 274 -2.22 15.71 10.37
N ILE A 275 -3.24 15.49 11.20
CA ILE A 275 -4.36 14.60 10.89
C ILE A 275 -5.15 15.02 9.63
N ASP A 276 -5.10 16.30 9.27
CA ASP A 276 -5.74 16.85 8.07
C ASP A 276 -5.13 16.36 6.76
N GLU A 277 -4.02 15.61 6.79
CA GLU A 277 -3.50 14.96 5.59
C GLU A 277 -4.36 13.79 5.12
N TYR A 278 -5.03 13.07 6.04
CA TYR A 278 -5.73 11.81 5.72
C TYR A 278 -7.14 11.69 6.30
N LEU A 279 -7.54 12.54 7.26
CA LEU A 279 -8.80 12.40 7.99
C LEU A 279 -10.04 12.32 7.09
N ASP A 280 -10.15 13.26 6.15
CA ASP A 280 -11.31 13.46 5.29
C ASP A 280 -11.04 13.05 3.83
N ASP A 281 -9.91 12.38 3.55
CA ASP A 281 -9.55 11.86 2.23
C ASP A 281 -9.46 10.34 2.26
N ALA A 282 -10.49 9.67 1.74
CA ALA A 282 -10.53 8.21 1.65
C ALA A 282 -9.43 7.61 0.76
N ASN A 283 -8.75 8.42 -0.07
CA ASN A 283 -7.65 7.97 -0.93
C ASN A 283 -6.28 7.99 -0.24
N LYS A 284 -6.22 8.38 1.05
CA LYS A 284 -4.99 8.49 1.84
C LYS A 284 -5.05 7.64 3.11
N ASP A 285 -5.70 6.49 3.01
CA ASP A 285 -5.79 5.50 4.09
C ASP A 285 -4.44 4.82 4.40
N ASN A 286 -3.45 4.99 3.52
CA ASN A 286 -2.10 4.46 3.62
C ASN A 286 -1.05 5.49 4.09
N TRP A 287 -1.46 6.64 4.62
CA TRP A 287 -0.53 7.66 5.12
C TRP A 287 0.44 7.07 6.16
N LEU A 288 -0.08 6.36 7.16
CA LEU A 288 0.77 5.70 8.17
C LEU A 288 1.70 4.65 7.54
N THR A 289 1.22 3.92 6.53
CA THR A 289 2.03 2.94 5.80
C THR A 289 3.22 3.62 5.12
N HIS A 290 2.99 4.76 4.48
CA HIS A 290 4.03 5.57 3.85
C HIS A 290 5.06 6.05 4.88
N GLU A 291 4.61 6.66 5.98
CA GLU A 291 5.53 7.19 6.98
C GLU A 291 6.33 6.10 7.69
N VAL A 292 5.72 4.94 7.97
CA VAL A 292 6.46 3.80 8.52
C VAL A 292 7.47 3.25 7.51
N GLY A 293 7.22 3.40 6.20
CA GLY A 293 8.23 3.12 5.18
C GLY A 293 9.50 3.95 5.37
N HIS A 294 9.38 5.25 5.67
CA HIS A 294 10.51 6.10 6.04
C HIS A 294 11.17 5.68 7.35
N ILE A 295 10.39 5.26 8.36
CA ILE A 295 10.93 4.67 9.60
C ILE A 295 11.76 3.42 9.32
N LEU A 296 11.44 2.65 8.28
CA LEU A 296 12.22 1.49 7.84
C LEU A 296 13.44 1.85 6.98
N GLY A 297 13.56 3.12 6.60
CA GLY A 297 14.65 3.69 5.80
C GLY A 297 14.35 3.83 4.32
N LEU A 298 13.11 3.63 3.88
CA LEU A 298 12.73 3.87 2.49
C LEU A 298 12.67 5.37 2.17
N THR A 299 12.80 5.71 0.90
CA THR A 299 12.69 7.08 0.39
C THR A 299 11.63 7.20 -0.69
N HIS A 300 11.24 8.43 -1.01
CA HIS A 300 10.40 8.73 -2.16
C HIS A 300 11.10 8.36 -3.46
N VAL A 301 10.58 7.38 -4.21
CA VAL A 301 11.35 6.80 -5.32
C VAL A 301 11.15 7.47 -6.66
N TYR A 302 9.99 8.10 -6.89
CA TYR A 302 9.64 8.67 -8.20
C TYR A 302 10.05 10.13 -8.33
N ASN A 303 10.08 10.63 -9.57
CA ASN A 303 10.37 12.02 -9.86
C ASN A 303 9.10 12.86 -9.77
N TYR A 304 8.94 13.65 -8.71
CA TYR A 304 7.78 14.51 -8.50
C TYR A 304 7.71 15.73 -9.43
N TYR A 305 8.76 15.95 -10.22
CA TYR A 305 8.81 16.99 -11.26
C TYR A 305 8.49 16.42 -12.65
N ALA A 306 8.29 15.10 -12.75
CA ALA A 306 7.78 14.47 -13.96
C ALA A 306 6.25 14.60 -14.05
N GLY A 307 5.69 14.26 -15.21
CA GLY A 307 4.24 14.29 -15.43
C GLY A 307 3.52 13.17 -14.66
N THR A 308 3.59 11.94 -15.18
CA THR A 308 2.87 10.79 -14.61
C THR A 308 3.81 9.94 -13.76
N LEU A 309 3.45 9.66 -12.50
CA LEU A 309 4.21 8.81 -11.59
C LEU A 309 3.92 7.32 -11.83
N GLY A 310 4.76 6.43 -11.30
CA GLY A 310 4.46 4.99 -11.29
C GLY A 310 3.31 4.63 -10.35
N GLY A 311 2.65 3.52 -10.62
CA GLY A 311 1.51 3.03 -9.83
C GLY A 311 1.89 2.10 -8.67
N TRP A 312 3.14 1.65 -8.55
CA TRP A 312 3.49 0.46 -7.77
C TRP A 312 4.03 0.71 -6.37
N ASP A 313 4.68 1.85 -6.15
CA ASP A 313 5.43 2.08 -4.92
C ASP A 313 4.74 3.14 -4.07
N PHE A 314 4.22 2.74 -2.90
CA PHE A 314 3.53 3.68 -2.01
C PHE A 314 4.47 4.77 -1.44
N MET A 315 5.79 4.57 -1.47
CA MET A 315 6.76 5.61 -1.13
C MET A 315 6.87 6.67 -2.22
N GLY A 316 6.68 6.28 -3.49
CA GLY A 316 6.72 7.21 -4.62
C GLY A 316 5.35 7.75 -5.02
N ASN A 317 4.26 7.08 -4.65
CA ASN A 317 2.90 7.48 -5.03
C ASN A 317 1.88 6.93 -4.03
N SER A 318 1.52 7.74 -3.02
CA SER A 318 0.53 7.33 -2.01
C SER A 318 -0.89 7.13 -2.58
N PHE A 319 -1.16 7.59 -3.80
CA PHE A 319 -2.41 7.33 -4.53
C PHE A 319 -2.32 6.11 -5.46
N GLY A 320 -1.15 5.46 -5.51
CA GLY A 320 -0.92 4.22 -6.23
C GLY A 320 -1.44 3.00 -5.50
N PHE A 321 -0.94 1.84 -5.88
CA PHE A 321 -1.17 0.59 -5.16
C PHE A 321 -0.42 0.59 -3.82
N ASN A 322 -0.96 -0.17 -2.86
CA ASN A 322 -0.24 -0.48 -1.63
C ASN A 322 0.78 -1.60 -1.89
N GLU A 323 1.84 -1.23 -2.57
CA GLU A 323 2.90 -2.13 -3.04
C GLU A 323 4.27 -1.43 -2.93
N LEU A 324 5.34 -2.21 -3.02
CA LEU A 324 6.73 -1.79 -3.08
C LEU A 324 7.42 -2.56 -4.20
N HIS A 325 8.39 -1.90 -4.84
CA HIS A 325 9.26 -2.58 -5.79
C HIS A 325 10.05 -3.70 -5.11
N GLY A 326 10.33 -4.78 -5.85
CA GLY A 326 11.12 -5.91 -5.36
C GLY A 326 12.49 -5.50 -4.83
N TRP A 327 13.09 -4.44 -5.39
CA TRP A 327 14.31 -3.83 -4.87
C TRP A 327 14.20 -3.43 -3.40
N GLN A 328 13.14 -2.72 -3.02
CA GLN A 328 12.95 -2.28 -1.63
C GLN A 328 12.64 -3.46 -0.72
N ARG A 329 11.86 -4.44 -1.20
CA ARG A 329 11.60 -5.68 -0.44
C ARG A 329 12.92 -6.46 -0.19
N TRP A 330 13.87 -6.46 -1.12
CA TRP A 330 15.20 -7.04 -0.92
C TRP A 330 16.06 -6.20 0.04
N PHE A 331 16.04 -4.87 -0.11
CA PHE A 331 16.71 -3.93 0.80
C PHE A 331 16.26 -4.09 2.27
N LEU A 332 14.97 -4.41 2.49
CA LEU A 332 14.40 -4.66 3.82
C LEU A 332 14.61 -6.10 4.31
N GLY A 333 15.23 -6.97 3.51
CA GLY A 333 15.46 -8.39 3.84
C GLY A 333 14.21 -9.26 3.75
N TRP A 334 13.17 -8.83 3.03
CA TRP A 334 11.95 -9.60 2.83
C TRP A 334 12.07 -10.58 1.67
N ILE A 335 12.76 -10.17 0.60
CA ILE A 335 13.28 -11.07 -0.44
C ILE A 335 14.67 -11.51 0.00
N ASP A 336 14.96 -12.81 -0.08
CA ASP A 336 16.28 -13.34 0.30
C ASP A 336 17.28 -13.26 -0.86
N ASP A 337 18.57 -13.25 -0.55
CA ASP A 337 19.66 -13.22 -1.55
C ASP A 337 19.59 -14.38 -2.56
N SER A 338 19.02 -15.53 -2.16
CA SER A 338 18.80 -16.70 -3.03
C SER A 338 17.64 -16.54 -4.00
N GLN A 339 16.79 -15.53 -3.81
CA GLN A 339 15.64 -15.23 -4.67
C GLN A 339 15.96 -14.15 -5.70
N VAL A 340 17.22 -13.70 -5.77
CA VAL A 340 17.69 -12.66 -6.67
C VAL A 340 18.73 -13.24 -7.62
N LEU A 341 18.47 -13.13 -8.93
CA LEU A 341 19.45 -13.43 -9.96
C LEU A 341 20.18 -12.15 -10.34
N CYS A 342 21.51 -12.14 -10.27
CA CYS A 342 22.33 -10.99 -10.63
C CYS A 342 23.09 -11.27 -11.94
N ILE A 343 22.89 -10.42 -12.93
CA ILE A 343 23.57 -10.45 -14.24
C ILE A 343 24.60 -9.33 -14.24
N ASP A 344 25.84 -9.67 -14.61
CA ASP A 344 26.86 -8.67 -14.90
C ASP A 344 26.49 -7.89 -16.17
N GLY A 345 26.39 -6.56 -16.09
CA GLY A 345 26.08 -5.71 -17.24
C GLY A 345 27.13 -5.75 -18.37
N THR A 346 28.29 -6.34 -18.12
CA THR A 346 29.31 -6.59 -19.16
C THR A 346 29.12 -7.91 -19.90
N ALA A 347 28.31 -8.83 -19.36
CA ALA A 347 28.06 -10.14 -19.95
C ALA A 347 27.41 -10.02 -21.33
N GLN A 348 27.88 -10.85 -22.27
CA GLN A 348 27.42 -10.87 -23.67
C GLN A 348 26.42 -12.00 -23.94
N LYS A 349 26.28 -12.94 -23.00
CA LYS A 349 25.44 -14.12 -23.16
C LYS A 349 24.00 -13.79 -22.77
N GLU A 350 23.05 -14.20 -23.61
CA GLU A 350 21.63 -14.18 -23.26
C GLU A 350 21.37 -15.08 -22.04
N THR A 351 20.57 -14.59 -21.11
CA THR A 351 20.02 -15.38 -20.01
C THR A 351 18.53 -15.58 -20.21
N VAL A 352 18.04 -16.73 -19.75
CA VAL A 352 16.61 -17.06 -19.66
C VAL A 352 16.31 -17.51 -18.25
N GLN A 353 15.30 -16.93 -17.63
CA GLN A 353 14.92 -17.24 -16.26
C GLN A 353 13.40 -17.24 -16.08
N LEU A 354 12.93 -18.06 -15.15
CA LEU A 354 11.58 -17.98 -14.62
C LEU A 354 11.58 -17.06 -13.41
N ILE A 355 10.79 -15.99 -13.45
CA ILE A 355 10.57 -15.08 -12.32
C ILE A 355 9.17 -15.30 -11.78
N SER A 356 9.08 -15.67 -10.50
CA SER A 356 7.83 -15.83 -9.77
C SER A 356 7.23 -14.46 -9.40
N PRO A 357 5.90 -14.33 -9.33
CA PRO A 357 5.26 -13.09 -8.93
C PRO A 357 5.69 -12.60 -7.54
N LEU A 358 5.77 -11.28 -7.34
CA LEU A 358 6.13 -10.66 -6.05
C LEU A 358 5.14 -10.96 -4.92
N ASN A 359 3.90 -11.32 -5.23
CA ASN A 359 2.88 -11.68 -4.23
C ASN A 359 2.85 -13.20 -3.95
N ASP A 360 3.62 -14.00 -4.68
CA ASP A 360 3.75 -15.43 -4.42
C ASP A 360 4.66 -15.66 -3.20
N VAL A 361 4.25 -16.56 -2.29
CA VAL A 361 4.98 -16.90 -1.06
C VAL A 361 6.03 -18.00 -1.26
N SER A 362 6.12 -18.58 -2.46
CA SER A 362 7.15 -19.59 -2.75
C SER A 362 8.57 -19.01 -2.72
N ASN A 363 9.55 -19.89 -2.54
CA ASN A 363 10.97 -19.55 -2.55
C ASN A 363 11.55 -19.37 -3.97
N GLY A 364 10.71 -19.24 -5.01
CA GLY A 364 11.16 -18.95 -6.37
C GLY A 364 11.89 -17.62 -6.50
N VAL A 365 12.58 -17.44 -7.63
CA VAL A 365 13.24 -16.18 -7.99
C VAL A 365 12.19 -15.07 -8.05
N LYS A 366 12.39 -13.97 -7.33
CA LYS A 366 11.48 -12.82 -7.28
C LYS A 366 11.96 -11.65 -8.12
N SER A 367 13.26 -11.57 -8.39
CA SER A 367 13.85 -10.45 -9.10
C SER A 367 15.07 -10.90 -9.88
N THR A 368 15.22 -10.39 -11.10
CA THR A 368 16.46 -10.47 -11.87
C THR A 368 17.00 -9.08 -12.07
N ILE A 369 18.27 -8.88 -11.74
CA ILE A 369 18.92 -7.57 -11.70
C ILE A 369 20.09 -7.58 -12.66
N VAL A 370 20.13 -6.62 -13.59
CA VAL A 370 21.28 -6.37 -14.45
C VAL A 370 22.09 -5.23 -13.83
N LYS A 371 23.26 -5.54 -13.28
CA LYS A 371 24.17 -4.55 -12.70
C LYS A 371 24.82 -3.72 -13.81
N LEU A 372 24.41 -2.47 -13.96
CA LEU A 372 24.93 -1.56 -15.00
C LEU A 372 26.19 -0.84 -14.54
N SER A 373 26.26 -0.46 -13.26
CA SER A 373 27.40 0.21 -12.63
C SER A 373 27.40 -0.04 -11.12
N PRO A 374 28.34 0.52 -10.34
CA PRO A 374 28.30 0.45 -8.87
C PRO A 374 27.06 1.08 -8.22
N THR A 375 26.32 1.93 -8.94
CA THR A 375 25.15 2.65 -8.41
C THR A 375 23.90 2.55 -9.27
N THR A 376 23.94 1.81 -10.39
CA THR A 376 22.79 1.68 -11.29
C THR A 376 22.54 0.24 -11.70
N ALA A 377 21.27 -0.11 -11.86
CA ALA A 377 20.84 -1.41 -12.36
C ALA A 377 19.49 -1.33 -13.09
N LEU A 378 19.22 -2.31 -13.96
CA LEU A 378 17.87 -2.65 -14.39
C LEU A 378 17.35 -3.78 -13.51
N ILE A 379 16.09 -3.69 -13.12
CA ILE A 379 15.40 -4.72 -12.36
C ILE A 379 14.22 -5.22 -13.18
N VAL A 380 14.08 -6.54 -13.24
CA VAL A 380 12.95 -7.24 -13.84
C VAL A 380 12.22 -8.01 -12.76
N GLU A 381 10.93 -7.75 -12.61
CA GLU A 381 10.05 -8.42 -11.65
C GLU A 381 8.71 -8.75 -12.26
N VAL A 382 7.98 -9.68 -11.64
CA VAL A 382 6.67 -10.14 -12.12
C VAL A 382 5.62 -9.72 -11.13
N VAL A 383 4.57 -9.09 -11.64
CA VAL A 383 3.46 -8.56 -10.84
C VAL A 383 2.15 -9.21 -11.25
N ARG A 384 1.39 -9.65 -10.24
CA ARG A 384 0.06 -10.26 -10.35
C ARG A 384 -0.88 -9.62 -9.34
N SER A 385 -2.18 -9.76 -9.57
CA SER A 385 -3.22 -9.24 -8.69
C SER A 385 -3.08 -9.82 -7.29
N SER A 386 -3.14 -8.95 -6.30
CA SER A 386 -3.10 -9.28 -4.88
C SER A 386 -4.22 -8.55 -4.14
N ALA A 387 -4.40 -8.85 -2.85
CA ALA A 387 -5.34 -8.11 -2.02
C ALA A 387 -4.99 -6.60 -1.91
N THR A 388 -3.71 -6.24 -2.05
CA THR A 388 -3.22 -4.86 -1.91
C THR A 388 -3.17 -4.09 -3.23
N THR A 389 -3.08 -4.78 -4.38
CA THR A 389 -3.02 -4.15 -5.71
C THR A 389 -4.33 -4.27 -6.48
N LYS A 390 -5.07 -5.38 -6.33
CA LYS A 390 -6.32 -5.69 -7.05
C LYS A 390 -6.23 -5.40 -8.55
N LEU A 391 -5.12 -5.78 -9.17
CA LEU A 391 -4.89 -5.59 -10.60
C LEU A 391 -5.95 -6.30 -11.43
N SER A 392 -6.30 -5.69 -12.56
CA SER A 392 -6.99 -6.38 -13.63
C SER A 392 -6.01 -7.28 -14.39
N ALA A 393 -6.49 -8.36 -14.99
CA ALA A 393 -5.66 -9.27 -15.78
C ALA A 393 -4.84 -8.57 -16.88
N ALA A 394 -5.37 -7.49 -17.47
CA ALA A 394 -4.68 -6.71 -18.49
C ALA A 394 -3.44 -5.94 -17.96
N ASN A 395 -3.37 -5.73 -16.65
CA ASN A 395 -2.29 -4.98 -16.00
C ASN A 395 -1.30 -5.88 -15.26
N GLU A 396 -1.54 -7.19 -15.21
CA GLU A 396 -0.56 -8.17 -14.78
C GLU A 396 0.54 -8.35 -15.84
N GLY A 397 1.76 -8.69 -15.42
CA GLY A 397 2.83 -9.00 -16.34
C GLY A 397 4.23 -8.78 -15.76
N VAL A 398 5.18 -8.54 -16.65
CA VAL A 398 6.57 -8.25 -16.31
C VAL A 398 6.77 -6.74 -16.20
N LEU A 399 7.34 -6.27 -15.10
CA LEU A 399 7.72 -4.88 -14.90
C LEU A 399 9.24 -4.75 -14.97
N VAL A 400 9.71 -3.76 -15.74
CA VAL A 400 11.13 -3.38 -15.82
C VAL A 400 11.28 -1.95 -15.37
N TYR A 401 12.19 -1.72 -14.43
CA TYR A 401 12.54 -0.39 -13.95
C TYR A 401 14.04 -0.27 -13.74
N LYS A 402 14.51 0.97 -13.80
CA LYS A 402 15.89 1.33 -13.51
C LYS A 402 15.99 1.87 -12.10
N ILE A 403 17.09 1.54 -11.42
CA ILE A 403 17.51 2.19 -10.19
C ILE A 403 18.78 3.02 -10.41
N ASP A 404 18.85 4.18 -9.75
CA ASP A 404 20.08 4.94 -9.51
C ASP A 404 20.17 5.37 -8.04
N THR A 405 21.13 4.80 -7.30
CA THR A 405 21.34 5.06 -5.87
C THR A 405 22.03 6.39 -5.58
N LYS A 406 22.41 7.16 -6.61
CA LYS A 406 22.92 8.54 -6.49
C LYS A 406 21.80 9.59 -6.48
N ILE A 407 20.61 9.23 -6.98
CA ILE A 407 19.50 10.16 -7.10
C ILE A 407 18.79 10.27 -5.75
N SER A 408 18.65 11.49 -5.24
CA SER A 408 17.91 11.76 -4.01
C SER A 408 16.41 11.47 -4.18
N GLY A 409 15.74 11.27 -3.08
CA GLY A 409 14.31 11.03 -3.00
C GLY A 409 13.48 12.14 -3.64
N GLY A 410 12.37 11.73 -4.25
CA GLY A 410 11.48 12.61 -5.00
C GLY A 410 12.05 13.06 -6.35
N ARG A 411 13.24 12.58 -6.74
CA ARG A 411 13.93 12.94 -8.00
C ARG A 411 14.01 11.79 -9.01
N GLY A 412 13.41 10.63 -8.72
CA GLY A 412 13.35 9.52 -9.68
C GLY A 412 14.48 8.49 -9.54
N SER A 413 14.84 8.14 -8.32
CA SER A 413 15.79 7.06 -8.04
C SER A 413 15.31 5.70 -8.54
N LEU A 414 13.99 5.51 -8.69
CA LEU A 414 13.39 4.44 -9.49
C LEU A 414 12.61 5.02 -10.68
N SER A 415 12.77 4.42 -11.85
CA SER A 415 12.07 4.82 -13.07
C SER A 415 11.58 3.60 -13.85
N ILE A 416 10.27 3.48 -14.05
CA ILE A 416 9.67 2.42 -14.89
C ILE A 416 10.06 2.67 -16.34
N VAL A 417 10.69 1.68 -16.98
CA VAL A 417 11.16 1.79 -18.37
C VAL A 417 10.37 0.91 -19.33
N SER A 418 9.69 -0.12 -18.83
CA SER A 418 8.78 -0.92 -19.65
C SER A 418 7.43 -0.22 -19.84
N ASN A 419 6.91 -0.27 -21.06
CA ASN A 419 5.59 0.24 -21.46
C ASN A 419 5.16 1.56 -20.75
N PRO A 420 5.96 2.64 -20.78
CA PRO A 420 5.70 3.85 -19.99
C PRO A 420 4.39 4.57 -20.38
N THR A 421 3.83 4.23 -21.55
CA THR A 421 2.53 4.73 -22.04
C THR A 421 1.33 3.93 -21.51
N LYS A 422 1.55 2.77 -20.89
CA LYS A 422 0.49 1.96 -20.26
C LYS A 422 0.13 2.59 -18.91
N ILE A 423 -0.87 3.47 -18.96
CA ILE A 423 -1.34 4.28 -17.84
C ILE A 423 -2.73 3.81 -17.40
N GLN A 424 -2.98 3.81 -16.09
CA GLN A 424 -4.30 3.57 -15.50
C GLN A 424 -4.64 4.70 -14.51
N ALA A 425 -5.91 5.08 -14.43
CA ALA A 425 -6.40 5.91 -13.33
C ALA A 425 -6.53 5.05 -12.05
N LEU A 426 -5.86 5.47 -10.99
CA LEU A 426 -5.86 4.82 -9.68
C LEU A 426 -6.67 5.63 -8.66
N ASN A 427 -6.30 5.60 -7.37
CA ASN A 427 -7.07 6.24 -6.31
C ASN A 427 -7.21 7.75 -6.57
N GLY A 428 -8.41 8.29 -6.29
CA GLY A 428 -8.77 9.67 -6.63
C GLY A 428 -8.77 9.98 -8.13
N GLY A 429 -8.75 8.97 -9.02
CA GLY A 429 -8.73 9.15 -10.48
C GLY A 429 -7.38 9.59 -11.05
N ARG A 430 -6.29 9.51 -10.26
CA ARG A 430 -4.96 9.98 -10.68
C ARG A 430 -4.32 9.01 -11.67
N PRO A 431 -3.81 9.48 -12.82
CA PRO A 431 -3.11 8.63 -13.77
C PRO A 431 -1.79 8.14 -13.16
N ALA A 432 -1.48 6.86 -13.38
CA ALA A 432 -0.22 6.26 -12.98
C ALA A 432 0.29 5.29 -14.04
N ILE A 433 1.60 5.24 -14.23
CA ILE A 433 2.28 4.30 -15.12
C ILE A 433 2.21 2.91 -14.48
N ILE A 434 1.54 1.99 -15.18
CA ILE A 434 1.51 0.57 -14.85
C ILE A 434 2.73 -0.12 -15.46
N GLY A 435 3.03 0.16 -16.73
CA GLY A 435 4.29 -0.25 -17.35
C GLY A 435 4.53 -1.75 -17.49
N THR A 436 3.54 -2.61 -17.26
CA THR A 436 3.72 -4.07 -17.40
C THR A 436 3.74 -4.52 -18.85
N MET A 437 4.62 -5.47 -19.14
CA MET A 437 4.76 -6.16 -20.42
C MET A 437 4.02 -7.49 -20.40
N ALA A 438 3.32 -7.78 -21.49
CA ALA A 438 2.62 -9.03 -21.74
C ALA A 438 3.48 -10.04 -22.52
N LEU A 439 2.97 -11.27 -22.69
CA LEU A 439 3.60 -12.31 -23.49
C LEU A 439 4.00 -11.80 -24.90
N GLY A 440 5.25 -12.02 -25.28
CA GLY A 440 5.79 -11.66 -26.58
C GLY A 440 6.30 -10.22 -26.67
N GLU A 441 5.95 -9.35 -25.72
CA GLU A 441 6.46 -7.98 -25.67
C GLU A 441 7.93 -7.93 -25.21
N SER A 442 8.61 -6.87 -25.62
CA SER A 442 10.01 -6.62 -25.28
C SER A 442 10.30 -5.13 -25.16
N ILE A 443 11.33 -4.80 -24.38
CA ILE A 443 11.87 -3.43 -24.26
C ILE A 443 13.38 -3.44 -24.53
N GLN A 444 13.89 -2.34 -25.09
CA GLN A 444 15.31 -2.03 -25.11
C GLN A 444 15.59 -0.93 -24.08
N ALA A 445 16.47 -1.21 -23.11
CA ALA A 445 16.84 -0.26 -22.07
C ALA A 445 18.32 -0.44 -21.68
N ASP A 446 19.07 0.66 -21.57
CA ASP A 446 20.48 0.68 -21.17
C ASP A 446 21.39 -0.35 -21.89
N GLY A 447 21.12 -0.61 -23.18
CA GLY A 447 21.88 -1.57 -23.98
C GLY A 447 21.45 -3.04 -23.79
N PHE A 448 20.31 -3.30 -23.18
CA PHE A 448 19.74 -4.64 -23.02
C PHE A 448 18.39 -4.75 -23.70
N THR A 449 18.13 -5.90 -24.32
CA THR A 449 16.80 -6.33 -24.75
C THR A 449 16.23 -7.27 -23.68
N ILE A 450 15.06 -6.95 -23.17
CA ILE A 450 14.33 -7.76 -22.17
C ILE A 450 13.02 -8.19 -22.80
N LYS A 451 12.76 -9.50 -22.88
CA LYS A 451 11.61 -10.06 -23.59
C LYS A 451 10.83 -11.07 -22.75
N VAL A 452 9.51 -10.96 -22.76
CA VAL A 452 8.61 -11.94 -22.12
C VAL A 452 8.40 -13.12 -23.08
N LEU A 453 8.92 -14.29 -22.71
CA LEU A 453 8.90 -15.48 -23.56
C LEU A 453 7.64 -16.34 -23.37
N LYS A 454 7.23 -16.50 -22.11
CA LYS A 454 6.08 -17.34 -21.73
C LYS A 454 5.50 -16.87 -20.40
N ASN A 455 4.18 -16.91 -20.28
CA ASN A 455 3.47 -16.68 -19.02
C ASN A 455 2.97 -18.02 -18.46
N THR A 456 3.16 -18.24 -17.17
CA THR A 456 2.62 -19.42 -16.48
C THR A 456 2.01 -19.01 -15.14
N LYS A 457 1.28 -19.94 -14.52
CA LYS A 457 0.77 -19.75 -13.16
C LYS A 457 1.89 -19.54 -12.12
N GLY A 458 3.07 -20.13 -12.35
CA GLY A 458 4.21 -20.06 -11.42
C GLY A 458 5.10 -18.83 -11.62
N GLY A 459 4.91 -18.07 -12.71
CA GLY A 459 5.76 -16.95 -13.09
C GLY A 459 5.89 -16.77 -14.59
N ASP A 460 6.73 -15.81 -14.98
CA ASP A 460 7.03 -15.52 -16.38
C ASP A 460 8.45 -15.94 -16.72
N TYR A 461 8.60 -16.56 -17.88
CA TYR A 461 9.89 -16.79 -18.50
C TYR A 461 10.32 -15.52 -19.23
N ILE A 462 11.48 -14.99 -18.87
CA ILE A 462 12.04 -13.77 -19.45
C ILE A 462 13.41 -14.08 -20.03
N SER A 463 13.69 -13.55 -21.22
CA SER A 463 15.06 -13.45 -21.72
C SER A 463 15.63 -12.05 -21.56
N ILE A 464 16.93 -12.00 -21.27
CA ILE A 464 17.71 -10.77 -21.17
C ILE A 464 18.97 -10.96 -22.00
N SER A 465 19.16 -10.13 -23.02
CA SER A 465 20.34 -10.15 -23.88
C SER A 465 20.91 -8.75 -24.03
N LYS A 466 22.23 -8.66 -24.21
CA LYS A 466 22.89 -7.39 -24.52
C LYS A 466 22.69 -7.07 -26.01
N GLY A 467 22.30 -5.84 -26.30
CA GLY A 467 22.00 -5.34 -27.64
C GLY A 467 23.23 -4.97 -28.45
#